data_AF-A0A971W9Y1-F1
#
_entry.id   AF-A0A971W9Y1-F1
#
_cell.length_a   1.000
_cell.length_b   1.000
_cell.length_c   1.000
_cell.angle_alpha   90.00
_cell.angle_beta   90.00
_cell.angle_gamma   90.00
#
_symmetry.space_group_name_H-M   'P 1'
#
loop_
_entity.id
_entity.type
_entity.pdbx_description
1 polymer ?
#
loop_
_entity_poly.entity_id
_entity_poly.type
_entity_poly.pdbx_seq_one_letter_code
_entity_poly.pdbx_strand_id
1 'polypeptide(L)'
;MRTGTARLPLHGGKCPAWLFQKMKHLAGLIMEVVVLEYGPGEVLRRMADPYWFQALGCALGFDWHSSGLTTTTCAAVKDGIKGREGELGFFLAGGKGRTALNTPREIEEFGAKYALGSHVAALQDISRLVAKVDNAALQDGYDLYHHCIIFTPGGEWAVVQQGMNGNSRWARRYHWLGEEVDDFVSEPHHAVCCDYRRENILNMVAAESEENRQGSVLLSRENPERLLKEWSKIEEREISLDLPRHHPLPQGKRLSASLYKAYLEQPAGFRELLTIPGVGPQTIRALSLLAELSFGAPPSRRDPARYSFAHGGKDGHPYPVNKETYSQSINFLQEAVLRARIGELDKMNVLKRLAALQNNRN
;
A
#
# COMPACT_ATOMS: atom_id res chain seq x y z
N MET A 1 13.57 0.53 -26.46
CA MET A 1 14.12 1.90 -26.61
C MET A 1 13.39 2.80 -25.62
N ARG A 2 14.10 3.45 -24.68
CA ARG A 2 13.57 4.23 -23.53
C ARG A 2 12.84 5.50 -23.99
N THR A 3 11.59 5.70 -23.57
CA THR A 3 10.71 6.79 -24.05
C THR A 3 9.88 7.43 -22.92
N GLY A 4 10.49 8.36 -22.18
CA GLY A 4 9.84 9.28 -21.22
C GLY A 4 9.66 8.74 -19.79
N THR A 5 10.20 9.43 -18.79
CA THR A 5 10.11 9.06 -17.36
C THR A 5 9.45 10.19 -16.58
N ALA A 6 8.27 9.93 -15.98
CA ALA A 6 7.87 10.65 -14.78
C ALA A 6 8.65 10.06 -13.61
N ARG A 7 8.90 10.89 -12.63
CA ARG A 7 9.90 10.64 -11.61
C ARG A 7 9.25 11.06 -10.32
N LEU A 8 9.14 10.15 -9.36
CA LEU A 8 8.85 10.44 -7.96
C LEU A 8 10.12 10.60 -7.11
N PRO A 9 10.93 11.65 -7.35
CA PRO A 9 12.14 11.82 -6.58
C PRO A 9 11.72 12.12 -5.14
N LEU A 10 12.56 11.72 -4.21
CA LEU A 10 12.40 12.17 -2.83
C LEU A 10 12.52 13.69 -2.79
N HIS A 11 11.40 14.37 -2.59
CA HIS A 11 11.39 15.80 -2.34
C HIS A 11 11.54 16.05 -0.84
N GLY A 12 12.50 16.91 -0.49
CA GLY A 12 12.60 17.49 0.84
C GLY A 12 11.61 18.65 0.99
N GLY A 13 11.01 18.80 2.17
CA GLY A 13 10.07 19.88 2.47
C GLY A 13 8.82 19.39 3.20
N LYS A 14 8.14 20.31 3.89
CA LYS A 14 6.83 20.08 4.49
C LYS A 14 5.79 20.86 3.68
N CYS A 15 4.60 20.28 3.51
CA CYS A 15 3.47 21.02 2.98
C CYS A 15 3.25 22.28 3.84
N PRO A 16 3.13 23.49 3.25
CA PRO A 16 2.82 24.69 4.00
C PRO A 16 1.53 24.52 4.80
N ALA A 17 1.54 24.96 6.07
CA ALA A 17 0.41 24.74 6.97
C ALA A 17 -0.91 25.33 6.42
N TRP A 18 -0.86 26.53 5.83
CA TRP A 18 -2.03 27.18 5.24
C TRP A 18 -2.64 26.36 4.09
N LEU A 19 -1.80 25.74 3.25
CA LEU A 19 -2.23 24.90 2.14
C LEU A 19 -2.82 23.60 2.67
N PHE A 20 -2.16 22.99 3.65
CA PHE A 20 -2.64 21.77 4.27
C PHE A 20 -4.01 21.96 4.95
N GLN A 21 -4.29 23.12 5.55
CA GLN A 21 -5.63 23.42 6.08
C GLN A 21 -6.71 23.40 4.98
N LYS A 22 -6.42 23.97 3.81
CA LYS A 22 -7.34 23.94 2.66
C LYS A 22 -7.49 22.52 2.10
N MET A 23 -6.39 21.77 2.04
CA MET A 23 -6.37 20.36 1.61
C MET A 23 -7.26 19.50 2.48
N LYS A 24 -7.15 19.60 3.80
CA LYS A 24 -8.00 18.83 4.73
C LYS A 24 -9.48 19.13 4.53
N HIS A 25 -9.82 20.41 4.43
CA HIS A 25 -11.20 20.81 4.24
C HIS A 25 -11.76 20.28 2.92
N LEU A 26 -11.02 20.46 1.82
CA LEU A 26 -11.44 19.97 0.51
C LEU A 26 -11.49 18.44 0.46
N ALA A 27 -10.52 17.74 1.05
CA ALA A 27 -10.49 16.29 1.12
C ALA A 27 -11.72 15.75 1.88
N GLY A 28 -12.04 16.33 3.04
CA GLY A 28 -13.24 15.95 3.80
C GLY A 28 -14.53 16.13 3.00
N LEU A 29 -14.68 17.24 2.29
CA LEU A 29 -15.86 17.49 1.43
C LEU A 29 -15.93 16.53 0.24
N ILE A 30 -14.80 16.20 -0.38
CA ILE A 30 -14.77 15.21 -1.47
C ILE A 30 -15.18 13.84 -0.95
N MET A 31 -14.64 13.40 0.20
CA MET A 31 -15.03 12.13 0.80
C MET A 31 -16.51 12.08 1.15
N GLU A 32 -17.04 13.16 1.73
CA GLU A 32 -18.46 13.29 2.03
C GLU A 32 -19.32 13.12 0.78
N VAL A 33 -18.95 13.75 -0.34
CA VAL A 33 -19.67 13.57 -1.61
C VAL A 33 -19.60 12.12 -2.09
N VAL A 34 -18.44 11.44 -1.98
CA VAL A 34 -18.33 10.02 -2.34
C VAL A 34 -19.30 9.19 -1.50
N VAL A 35 -19.30 9.40 -0.17
CA VAL A 35 -20.16 8.66 0.75
C VAL A 35 -21.63 8.92 0.49
N LEU A 36 -22.03 10.17 0.28
CA LEU A 36 -23.44 10.53 0.03
C LEU A 36 -23.99 9.88 -1.24
N GLU A 37 -23.17 9.73 -2.28
CA GLU A 37 -23.60 9.20 -3.57
C GLU A 37 -23.47 7.69 -3.70
N TYR A 38 -22.39 7.11 -3.13
CA TYR A 38 -22.00 5.73 -3.39
C TYR A 38 -21.79 4.90 -2.11
N GLY A 39 -21.82 5.55 -0.94
CA GLY A 39 -21.57 4.91 0.34
C GLY A 39 -20.08 4.78 0.72
N PRO A 40 -19.79 4.33 1.95
CA PRO A 40 -18.43 4.25 2.48
C PRO A 40 -17.56 3.22 1.77
N GLY A 41 -18.13 2.10 1.30
CA GLY A 41 -17.37 1.07 0.58
C GLY A 41 -16.71 1.59 -0.70
N GLU A 42 -17.32 2.57 -1.38
CA GLU A 42 -16.75 3.19 -2.56
C GLU A 42 -15.48 4.01 -2.24
N VAL A 43 -15.39 4.58 -1.03
CA VAL A 43 -14.17 5.26 -0.58
C VAL A 43 -12.99 4.29 -0.56
N LEU A 44 -13.20 3.05 -0.13
CA LEU A 44 -12.15 2.03 -0.07
C LEU A 44 -11.64 1.69 -1.48
N ARG A 45 -12.55 1.42 -2.42
CA ARG A 45 -12.21 1.12 -3.82
C ARG A 45 -11.43 2.27 -4.46
N ARG A 46 -11.88 3.51 -4.26
CA ARG A 46 -11.25 4.71 -4.82
C ARG A 46 -9.88 5.02 -4.21
N MET A 47 -9.74 4.81 -2.91
CA MET A 47 -8.45 4.99 -2.24
C MET A 47 -7.43 3.92 -2.64
N ALA A 48 -7.88 2.70 -2.96
CA ALA A 48 -7.05 1.63 -3.51
C ALA A 48 -6.74 1.84 -5.01
N ASP A 49 -7.63 2.49 -5.77
CA ASP A 49 -7.40 2.77 -7.18
C ASP A 49 -6.20 3.73 -7.34
N PRO A 50 -5.13 3.31 -8.04
CA PRO A 50 -3.92 4.10 -8.13
C PRO A 50 -4.07 5.39 -8.91
N TYR A 51 -5.04 5.48 -9.84
CA TYR A 51 -5.29 6.65 -10.67
C TYR A 51 -6.16 7.66 -9.94
N TRP A 52 -7.24 7.21 -9.31
CA TRP A 52 -8.13 8.08 -8.55
C TRP A 52 -7.39 8.68 -7.35
N PHE A 53 -6.62 7.87 -6.61
CA PHE A 53 -5.80 8.35 -5.50
C PHE A 53 -4.81 9.43 -5.94
N GLN A 54 -4.18 9.22 -7.11
CA GLN A 54 -3.26 10.20 -7.69
C GLN A 54 -3.97 11.49 -8.10
N ALA A 55 -5.13 11.38 -8.76
CA ALA A 55 -5.96 12.52 -9.16
C ALA A 55 -6.47 13.33 -7.96
N LEU A 56 -6.88 12.65 -6.88
CA LEU A 56 -7.25 13.28 -5.61
C LEU A 56 -6.07 14.11 -5.07
N GLY A 57 -4.88 13.52 -4.97
CA GLY A 57 -3.70 14.24 -4.49
C GLY A 57 -3.41 15.51 -5.30
N CYS A 58 -3.52 15.43 -6.62
CA CYS A 58 -3.39 16.59 -7.51
C CYS A 58 -4.48 17.65 -7.28
N ALA A 59 -5.74 17.23 -7.15
CA ALA A 59 -6.86 18.14 -6.91
C ALA A 59 -6.77 18.85 -5.55
N LEU A 60 -6.17 18.21 -4.55
CA LEU A 60 -5.87 18.84 -3.27
C LEU A 60 -4.74 19.88 -3.36
N GLY A 61 -3.98 19.90 -4.46
CA GLY A 61 -2.94 20.89 -4.72
C GLY A 61 -1.50 20.36 -4.56
N PHE A 62 -1.30 19.04 -4.61
CA PHE A 62 0.04 18.47 -4.73
C PHE A 62 0.49 18.36 -6.18
N ASP A 63 1.80 18.55 -6.39
CA ASP A 63 2.44 18.19 -7.64
C ASP A 63 2.32 16.69 -7.90
N TRP A 64 1.87 16.37 -9.11
CA TRP A 64 1.63 15.01 -9.59
C TRP A 64 2.88 14.10 -9.54
N HIS A 65 4.08 14.66 -9.42
CA HIS A 65 5.35 13.93 -9.40
C HIS A 65 6.02 13.93 -8.01
N SER A 66 5.31 14.33 -6.94
CA SER A 66 5.89 14.46 -5.61
C SER A 66 5.76 13.21 -4.74
N SER A 67 6.86 12.76 -4.13
CA SER A 67 6.87 11.64 -3.15
C SER A 67 6.08 11.93 -1.89
N GLY A 68 5.79 13.20 -1.63
CA GLY A 68 4.93 13.64 -0.55
C GLY A 68 3.44 13.52 -0.84
N LEU A 69 3.04 13.27 -2.10
CA LEU A 69 1.64 13.20 -2.50
C LEU A 69 0.90 12.12 -1.71
N THR A 70 1.44 10.90 -1.64
CA THR A 70 0.79 9.79 -0.93
C THR A 70 0.60 10.11 0.55
N THR A 71 1.69 10.49 1.23
CA THR A 71 1.64 10.76 2.68
C THR A 71 0.71 11.90 3.02
N THR A 72 0.67 12.94 2.18
CA THR A 72 -0.12 14.13 2.47
C THR A 72 -1.57 13.97 2.06
N THR A 73 -1.85 13.21 0.99
CA THR A 73 -3.23 12.86 0.62
C THR A 73 -3.88 12.03 1.72
N CYS A 74 -3.21 10.97 2.19
CA CYS A 74 -3.71 10.18 3.33
C CYS A 74 -3.92 11.04 4.58
N ALA A 75 -2.98 11.93 4.91
CA ALA A 75 -3.11 12.83 6.06
C ALA A 75 -4.24 13.86 5.88
N ALA A 76 -4.41 14.41 4.67
CA ALA A 76 -5.47 15.37 4.37
C ALA A 76 -6.85 14.74 4.48
N VAL A 77 -7.02 13.51 3.96
CA VAL A 77 -8.26 12.74 4.13
C VAL A 77 -8.51 12.43 5.59
N LYS A 78 -7.53 11.85 6.29
CA LYS A 78 -7.65 11.46 7.71
C LYS A 78 -8.03 12.64 8.60
N ASP A 79 -7.34 13.78 8.47
CA ASP A 79 -7.67 14.96 9.26
C ASP A 79 -8.94 15.68 8.76
N GLY A 80 -9.28 15.55 7.47
CA GLY A 80 -10.45 16.17 6.85
C GLY A 80 -11.78 15.57 7.29
N ILE A 81 -11.78 14.28 7.65
CA ILE A 81 -12.96 13.57 8.16
C ILE A 81 -13.01 13.51 9.69
N LYS A 82 -12.01 14.07 10.37
CA LYS A 82 -11.84 13.91 11.81
C LYS A 82 -13.07 14.42 12.58
N GLY A 83 -13.63 13.56 13.43
CA GLY A 83 -14.87 13.81 14.18
C GLY A 83 -16.15 13.44 13.44
N ARG A 84 -16.08 13.12 12.15
CA ARG A 84 -17.21 12.75 11.29
C ARG A 84 -17.14 11.29 10.82
N GLU A 85 -16.19 10.50 11.35
CA GLU A 85 -15.93 9.14 10.89
C GLU A 85 -17.16 8.23 11.06
N GLY A 86 -17.88 8.39 12.17
CA GLY A 86 -19.12 7.63 12.43
C GLY A 86 -20.27 8.01 11.52
N GLU A 87 -20.38 9.29 11.13
CA GLU A 87 -21.41 9.76 10.18
C GLU A 87 -21.10 9.30 8.75
N LEU A 88 -19.82 9.34 8.37
CA LEU A 88 -19.36 8.96 7.05
C LEU A 88 -19.23 7.44 6.87
N GLY A 89 -19.20 6.68 7.96
CA GLY A 89 -19.18 5.21 7.92
C GLY A 89 -17.83 4.62 7.51
N PHE A 90 -16.73 5.35 7.65
CA PHE A 90 -15.38 4.84 7.41
C PHE A 90 -14.33 5.54 8.28
N PHE A 91 -13.20 4.86 8.47
CA PHE A 91 -12.12 5.25 9.36
C PHE A 91 -10.78 5.18 8.64
N LEU A 92 -9.84 6.05 9.03
CA LEU A 92 -8.45 6.03 8.54
C LEU A 92 -7.49 5.90 9.71
N ALA A 93 -6.67 4.86 9.70
CA ALA A 93 -5.60 4.65 10.66
C ALA A 93 -4.23 4.61 9.98
N GLY A 94 -3.19 5.00 10.72
CA GLY A 94 -1.81 5.04 10.25
C GLY A 94 -1.37 6.41 9.72
N GLY A 95 -0.23 6.41 9.03
CA GLY A 95 0.43 7.62 8.57
C GLY A 95 1.89 7.38 8.23
N LYS A 96 2.72 8.42 8.35
CA LYS A 96 4.16 8.38 8.03
C LYS A 96 4.99 8.08 9.28
N GLY A 97 6.07 7.30 9.13
CA GLY A 97 7.07 7.06 10.18
C GLY A 97 6.47 6.42 11.43
N ARG A 98 6.63 7.06 12.59
CA ARG A 98 6.10 6.53 13.86
C ARG A 98 4.58 6.34 13.85
N THR A 99 3.83 7.16 13.11
CA THR A 99 2.37 7.00 12.98
C THR A 99 2.01 5.69 12.29
N ALA A 100 2.81 5.23 11.32
CA ALA A 100 2.61 3.92 10.68
C ALA A 100 2.66 2.77 11.71
N LEU A 101 3.58 2.88 12.68
CA LEU A 101 3.75 1.87 13.75
C LEU A 101 2.61 1.91 14.78
N ASN A 102 1.92 3.05 14.91
CA ASN A 102 0.81 3.22 15.85
C ASN A 102 -0.56 2.79 15.26
N THR A 103 -0.60 2.35 14.00
CA THR A 103 -1.85 1.96 13.31
C THR A 103 -2.70 0.98 14.11
N PRO A 104 -2.17 -0.11 14.70
CA PRO A 104 -3.01 -1.04 15.46
C PRO A 104 -3.71 -0.40 16.66
N ARG A 105 -3.04 0.55 17.33
CA ARG A 105 -3.61 1.28 18.45
C ARG A 105 -4.71 2.25 17.99
N GLU A 106 -4.52 2.92 16.86
CA GLU A 106 -5.58 3.78 16.31
C GLU A 106 -6.83 2.96 15.92
N ILE A 107 -6.66 1.76 15.36
CA ILE A 107 -7.78 0.83 15.09
C ILE A 107 -8.50 0.46 16.39
N GLU A 108 -7.76 0.18 17.47
CA GLU A 108 -8.32 -0.12 18.79
C GLU A 108 -9.11 1.06 19.36
N GLU A 109 -8.56 2.27 19.24
CA GLU A 109 -9.22 3.52 19.68
C GLU A 109 -10.53 3.77 18.90
N PHE A 110 -10.55 3.54 17.58
CA PHE A 110 -11.79 3.57 16.79
C PHE A 110 -12.76 2.47 17.21
N GLY A 111 -12.27 1.27 17.46
CA GLY A 111 -13.05 0.14 17.92
C GLY A 111 -13.78 0.42 19.24
N ALA A 112 -13.07 1.01 20.21
CA ALA A 112 -13.65 1.42 21.48
C ALA A 112 -14.65 2.57 21.33
N LYS A 113 -14.35 3.56 20.47
CA LYS A 113 -15.19 4.76 20.29
C LYS A 113 -16.47 4.48 19.52
N TYR A 114 -16.44 3.60 18.52
CA TYR A 114 -17.55 3.34 17.59
C TYR A 114 -18.11 1.91 17.68
N ALA A 115 -17.72 1.15 18.70
CA ALA A 115 -18.19 -0.21 18.97
C ALA A 115 -17.97 -1.21 17.81
N LEU A 116 -16.80 -1.17 17.17
CA LEU A 116 -16.44 -2.05 16.03
C LEU A 116 -16.00 -3.47 16.45
N GLY A 117 -16.33 -3.88 17.68
CA GLY A 117 -15.58 -4.86 18.47
C GLY A 117 -15.27 -6.20 17.79
N SER A 118 -16.16 -6.72 16.95
CA SER A 118 -15.95 -7.99 16.22
C SER A 118 -14.82 -7.95 15.19
N HIS A 119 -14.50 -6.77 14.63
CA HIS A 119 -13.59 -6.65 13.49
C HIS A 119 -12.21 -6.07 13.87
N VAL A 120 -12.06 -5.49 15.08
CA VAL A 120 -10.83 -4.79 15.51
C VAL A 120 -9.59 -5.68 15.41
N ALA A 121 -9.65 -6.88 15.99
CA ALA A 121 -8.50 -7.80 15.99
C ALA A 121 -8.11 -8.21 14.56
N ALA A 122 -9.10 -8.55 13.72
CA ALA A 122 -8.87 -8.90 12.32
C ALA A 122 -8.23 -7.74 11.55
N LEU A 123 -8.71 -6.51 11.71
CA LEU A 123 -8.14 -5.32 11.06
C LEU A 123 -6.71 -5.03 11.51
N GLN A 124 -6.40 -5.21 12.80
CA GLN A 124 -5.03 -5.09 13.30
C GLN A 124 -4.11 -6.13 12.68
N ASP A 125 -4.56 -7.38 12.57
CA ASP A 125 -3.77 -8.46 11.97
C ASP A 125 -3.58 -8.24 10.47
N ILE A 126 -4.62 -7.81 9.75
CA ILE A 126 -4.55 -7.41 8.34
C ILE A 126 -3.55 -6.26 8.15
N SER A 127 -3.64 -5.20 8.95
CA SER A 127 -2.70 -4.07 8.91
C SER A 127 -1.25 -4.53 9.06
N ARG A 128 -0.96 -5.40 10.03
CA ARG A 128 0.39 -5.96 10.24
C ARG A 128 0.82 -6.85 9.08
N LEU A 129 -0.06 -7.73 8.60
CA LEU A 129 0.25 -8.69 7.55
C LEU A 129 0.55 -7.99 6.23
N VAL A 130 -0.27 -7.01 5.82
CA VAL A 130 -0.03 -6.20 4.61
C VAL A 130 1.31 -5.47 4.68
N ALA A 131 1.66 -4.88 5.84
CA ALA A 131 2.98 -4.28 6.03
C ALA A 131 4.14 -5.31 5.98
N LYS A 132 3.91 -6.53 6.46
CA LYS A 132 4.90 -7.63 6.38
C LYS A 132 5.10 -8.13 4.96
N VAL A 133 4.03 -8.25 4.19
CA VAL A 133 4.10 -8.68 2.79
C VAL A 133 4.94 -7.70 1.98
N ASP A 134 4.61 -6.41 2.05
CA ASP A 134 5.26 -5.36 1.25
C ASP A 134 6.70 -5.06 1.67
N ASN A 135 7.09 -5.44 2.91
CA ASN A 135 8.42 -5.15 3.43
C ASN A 135 9.34 -6.39 3.48
N ALA A 136 8.81 -7.58 3.80
CA ALA A 136 9.60 -8.79 4.04
C ALA A 136 9.48 -9.84 2.93
N ALA A 137 8.26 -10.06 2.40
CA ALA A 137 8.04 -11.02 1.33
C ALA A 137 8.42 -10.43 -0.04
N LEU A 138 8.12 -9.15 -0.26
CA LEU A 138 8.57 -8.40 -1.41
C LEU A 138 9.80 -7.55 -1.04
N GLN A 139 10.98 -7.95 -1.53
CA GLN A 139 12.23 -7.24 -1.30
C GLN A 139 12.74 -6.61 -2.60
N ASP A 140 12.11 -5.50 -2.95
CA ASP A 140 12.43 -4.67 -4.12
C ASP A 140 13.41 -3.51 -3.77
N GLY A 141 13.80 -3.42 -2.51
CA GLY A 141 14.69 -2.39 -1.97
C GLY A 141 14.01 -1.05 -1.72
N TYR A 142 12.68 -1.03 -1.58
CA TYR A 142 11.95 0.11 -1.05
C TYR A 142 11.49 -0.19 0.38
N ASP A 143 12.15 0.43 1.37
CA ASP A 143 11.79 0.22 2.77
C ASP A 143 10.50 0.99 3.09
N LEU A 144 9.52 0.31 3.68
CA LEU A 144 8.25 0.94 4.05
C LEU A 144 8.47 2.08 5.06
N TYR A 145 7.89 3.23 4.75
CA TYR A 145 7.93 4.40 5.63
C TYR A 145 6.56 5.05 5.84
N HIS A 146 5.56 4.64 5.07
CA HIS A 146 4.17 5.07 5.18
C HIS A 146 3.25 3.86 5.08
N HIS A 147 2.28 3.79 5.99
CA HIS A 147 1.22 2.79 6.01
C HIS A 147 -0.08 3.49 6.41
N CYS A 148 -1.11 3.37 5.60
CA CYS A 148 -2.44 3.88 5.90
C CYS A 148 -3.48 2.83 5.54
N ILE A 149 -4.27 2.42 6.54
CA ILE A 149 -5.43 1.53 6.35
C ILE A 149 -6.70 2.37 6.43
N ILE A 150 -7.60 2.13 5.47
CA ILE A 150 -8.96 2.66 5.42
C ILE A 150 -9.89 1.48 5.67
N PHE A 151 -10.86 1.63 6.55
CA PHE A 151 -11.80 0.55 6.85
C PHE A 151 -13.18 1.07 7.25
N THR A 152 -14.17 0.20 7.13
CA THR A 152 -15.58 0.44 7.48
C THR A 152 -15.97 -0.29 8.78
N PRO A 153 -17.13 0.00 9.37
CA PRO A 153 -17.65 -0.77 10.50
C PRO A 153 -17.85 -2.26 10.23
N GLY A 154 -18.14 -2.64 8.98
CA GLY A 154 -18.33 -4.03 8.56
C GLY A 154 -17.02 -4.84 8.42
N GLY A 155 -15.87 -4.19 8.62
CA GLY A 155 -14.57 -4.83 8.49
C GLY A 155 -14.01 -4.87 7.07
N GLU A 156 -14.70 -4.26 6.08
CA GLU A 156 -14.11 -4.01 4.77
C GLU A 156 -12.93 -3.05 4.90
N TRP A 157 -11.92 -3.22 4.05
CA TRP A 157 -10.68 -2.46 4.18
C TRP A 157 -9.96 -2.23 2.84
N ALA A 158 -9.14 -1.19 2.82
CA ALA A 158 -8.15 -0.91 1.79
C ALA A 158 -6.85 -0.42 2.46
N VAL A 159 -5.70 -0.66 1.86
CA VAL A 159 -4.41 -0.16 2.38
C VAL A 159 -3.64 0.55 1.28
N VAL A 160 -3.12 1.74 1.60
CA VAL A 160 -2.15 2.46 0.79
C VAL A 160 -0.83 2.55 1.56
N GLN A 161 0.22 1.95 1.01
CA GLN A 161 1.57 1.99 1.58
C GLN A 161 2.53 2.71 0.65
N GLN A 162 3.61 3.27 1.21
CA GLN A 162 4.73 3.77 0.41
C GLN A 162 6.05 3.30 1.00
N GLY A 163 6.88 2.71 0.14
CA GLY A 163 8.27 2.42 0.38
C GLY A 163 9.20 3.47 -0.25
N MET A 164 10.39 3.61 0.32
CA MET A 164 11.43 4.52 -0.17
C MET A 164 12.74 3.78 -0.38
N ASN A 165 13.42 4.09 -1.47
CA ASN A 165 14.79 3.65 -1.70
C ASN A 165 15.74 4.84 -1.49
N GLY A 166 16.54 4.79 -0.42
CA GLY A 166 17.47 5.87 -0.07
C GLY A 166 18.58 6.09 -1.11
N ASN A 167 18.98 5.03 -1.82
CA ASN A 167 20.08 5.08 -2.79
C ASN A 167 19.63 5.68 -4.12
N SER A 168 18.50 5.19 -4.66
CA SER A 168 17.96 5.67 -5.94
C SER A 168 17.12 6.94 -5.79
N ARG A 169 16.78 7.32 -4.55
CA ARG A 169 15.89 8.43 -4.20
C ARG A 169 14.53 8.35 -4.90
N TRP A 170 14.00 7.13 -5.02
CA TRP A 170 12.65 6.87 -5.57
C TRP A 170 11.71 6.40 -4.48
N ALA A 171 10.41 6.58 -4.72
CA ALA A 171 9.34 5.97 -3.96
C ALA A 171 8.61 4.89 -4.76
N ARG A 172 8.04 3.92 -4.05
CA ARG A 172 7.12 2.92 -4.59
C ARG A 172 5.87 2.89 -3.73
N ARG A 173 4.69 2.86 -4.36
CA ARG A 173 3.41 2.87 -3.66
C ARG A 173 2.69 1.55 -3.92
N TYR A 174 2.17 0.96 -2.86
CA TYR A 174 1.47 -0.30 -2.88
C TYR A 174 0.03 -0.06 -2.46
N HIS A 175 -0.90 -0.67 -3.18
CA HIS A 175 -2.32 -0.54 -2.99
C HIS A 175 -2.94 -1.91 -2.85
N TRP A 176 -3.80 -2.03 -1.84
CA TRP A 176 -4.52 -3.23 -1.49
C TRP A 176 -6.00 -2.89 -1.35
N LEU A 177 -6.84 -3.77 -1.86
CA LEU A 177 -8.29 -3.69 -1.73
C LEU A 177 -8.80 -5.02 -1.18
N GLY A 178 -9.34 -5.01 0.04
CA GLY A 178 -9.65 -6.24 0.76
C GLY A 178 -10.65 -7.17 0.08
N GLU A 179 -11.57 -6.63 -0.73
CA GLU A 179 -12.53 -7.42 -1.50
C GLU A 179 -11.90 -8.21 -2.67
N GLU A 180 -10.66 -7.88 -3.07
CA GLU A 180 -9.93 -8.57 -4.15
C GLU A 180 -8.80 -9.48 -3.63
N VAL A 181 -8.59 -9.55 -2.31
CA VAL A 181 -7.51 -10.35 -1.71
C VAL A 181 -8.02 -11.77 -1.42
N ASP A 182 -7.71 -12.70 -2.32
CA ASP A 182 -7.94 -14.13 -2.11
C ASP A 182 -6.86 -14.77 -1.23
N ASP A 183 -5.59 -14.42 -1.48
CA ASP A 183 -4.43 -14.90 -0.73
C ASP A 183 -3.46 -13.74 -0.48
N PHE A 184 -3.12 -13.50 0.79
CA PHE A 184 -2.18 -12.46 1.22
C PHE A 184 -0.75 -12.66 0.73
N VAL A 185 -0.37 -13.89 0.37
CA VAL A 185 1.02 -14.24 0.01
C VAL A 185 1.18 -14.68 -1.44
N SER A 186 0.14 -14.57 -2.26
CA SER A 186 0.18 -14.89 -3.70
C SER A 186 -0.59 -13.86 -4.51
N GLU A 187 0.13 -13.04 -5.30
CA GLU A 187 -0.38 -11.94 -6.13
C GLU A 187 -1.41 -11.02 -5.44
N PRO A 188 -1.17 -10.56 -4.20
CA PRO A 188 -2.22 -9.96 -3.37
C PRO A 188 -2.53 -8.49 -3.69
N HIS A 189 -1.67 -7.83 -4.48
CA HIS A 189 -1.76 -6.39 -4.72
C HIS A 189 -2.82 -6.04 -5.75
N HIS A 190 -3.70 -5.11 -5.40
CA HIS A 190 -4.53 -4.40 -6.37
C HIS A 190 -3.64 -3.59 -7.34
N ALA A 191 -2.69 -2.84 -6.79
CA ALA A 191 -1.71 -2.10 -7.60
C ALA A 191 -0.36 -1.89 -6.92
N VAL A 192 0.72 -2.01 -7.71
CA VAL A 192 2.07 -1.54 -7.32
C VAL A 192 2.52 -0.48 -8.31
N CYS A 193 2.67 0.75 -7.81
CA CYS A 193 3.06 1.92 -8.58
C CYS A 193 4.54 2.22 -8.41
N CYS A 194 5.30 2.22 -9.52
CA CYS A 194 6.69 2.64 -9.53
C CYS A 194 7.14 3.11 -10.91
N ASP A 195 7.84 4.23 -11.00
CA ASP A 195 8.42 4.70 -12.27
C ASP A 195 9.67 3.91 -12.68
N TYR A 196 10.30 3.20 -11.73
CA TYR A 196 11.51 2.42 -11.96
C TYR A 196 11.30 0.97 -11.57
N ARG A 197 11.34 0.09 -12.59
CA ARG A 197 11.45 -1.35 -12.40
C ARG A 197 12.91 -1.73 -12.14
N ARG A 198 13.12 -2.64 -11.20
CA ARG A 198 14.42 -3.22 -10.88
C ARG A 198 14.51 -4.63 -11.44
N GLU A 199 15.69 -4.99 -11.87
CA GLU A 199 16.02 -6.38 -12.19
C GLU A 199 16.44 -7.10 -10.91
N ASN A 200 16.18 -8.41 -10.86
CA ASN A 200 16.67 -9.32 -9.81
C ASN A 200 16.26 -8.94 -8.38
N ILE A 201 14.98 -8.64 -8.18
CA ILE A 201 14.43 -8.49 -6.83
C ILE A 201 14.14 -9.86 -6.20
N LEU A 202 13.88 -9.93 -4.89
CA LEU A 202 13.30 -11.14 -4.29
C LEU A 202 11.79 -10.92 -4.14
N ASN A 203 10.99 -11.65 -4.91
CA ASN A 203 9.54 -11.53 -4.89
C ASN A 203 8.90 -12.84 -4.42
N MET A 204 8.72 -12.97 -3.10
CA MET A 204 8.08 -14.15 -2.50
C MET A 204 6.56 -14.16 -2.65
N VAL A 205 5.95 -13.10 -3.18
CA VAL A 205 4.50 -13.02 -3.37
C VAL A 205 4.08 -13.32 -4.79
N ALA A 206 5.03 -13.50 -5.70
CA ALA A 206 4.70 -13.91 -7.06
C ALA A 206 4.12 -15.33 -7.06
N ALA A 207 3.15 -15.61 -7.92
CA ALA A 207 2.55 -16.95 -8.01
C ALA A 207 3.60 -18.05 -8.22
N GLU A 208 4.61 -17.79 -9.06
CA GLU A 208 5.71 -18.71 -9.35
C GLU A 208 6.69 -18.96 -8.18
N SER A 209 6.57 -18.23 -7.06
CA SER A 209 7.39 -18.44 -5.86
C SER A 209 6.80 -19.47 -4.88
N GLU A 210 5.74 -20.19 -5.24
CA GLU A 210 5.02 -21.10 -4.34
C GLU A 210 5.91 -22.19 -3.74
N GLU A 211 6.68 -22.90 -4.57
CA GLU A 211 7.59 -23.94 -4.08
C GLU A 211 8.65 -23.38 -3.12
N ASN A 212 9.14 -22.16 -3.39
CA ASN A 212 10.10 -21.49 -2.51
C ASN A 212 9.45 -21.08 -1.17
N ARG A 213 8.19 -20.62 -1.18
CA ARG A 213 7.42 -20.34 0.04
C ARG A 213 7.26 -21.61 0.88
N GLN A 214 6.89 -22.73 0.27
CA GLN A 214 6.75 -24.01 0.95
C GLN A 214 8.09 -24.49 1.53
N GLY A 215 9.17 -24.44 0.74
CA GLY A 215 10.52 -24.76 1.21
C GLY A 215 10.97 -23.87 2.36
N SER A 216 10.67 -22.57 2.31
CA SER A 216 10.96 -21.62 3.40
C SER A 216 10.22 -21.98 4.70
N VAL A 217 8.96 -22.41 4.60
CA VAL A 217 8.17 -22.86 5.76
C VAL A 217 8.76 -24.14 6.33
N LEU A 218 9.07 -25.13 5.49
CA LEU A 218 9.69 -26.39 5.93
C LEU A 218 11.02 -26.12 6.66
N LEU A 219 11.90 -25.29 6.08
CA LEU A 219 13.16 -24.92 6.72
C LEU A 219 12.93 -24.17 8.02
N SER A 220 11.92 -23.31 8.12
CA SER A 220 11.63 -22.60 9.37
C SER A 220 11.23 -23.52 10.53
N ARG A 221 10.80 -24.75 10.23
CA ARG A 221 10.46 -25.80 11.20
C ARG A 221 11.64 -26.72 11.54
N GLU A 222 12.77 -26.58 10.86
CA GLU A 222 13.98 -27.36 11.10
C GLU A 222 14.84 -26.78 12.22
N ASN A 223 15.71 -27.61 12.80
CA ASN A 223 16.61 -27.18 13.87
C ASN A 223 17.49 -25.98 13.40
N PRO A 224 17.40 -24.81 14.05
CA PRO A 224 18.10 -23.60 13.64
C PRO A 224 19.62 -23.76 13.56
N GLU A 225 20.24 -24.61 14.37
CA GLU A 225 21.69 -24.83 14.35
C GLU A 225 22.15 -25.44 13.02
N ARG A 226 21.34 -26.34 12.44
CA ARG A 226 21.63 -26.93 11.13
C ARG A 226 21.54 -25.88 10.04
N LEU A 227 20.49 -25.06 10.06
CA LEU A 227 20.29 -23.97 9.10
C LEU A 227 21.42 -22.94 9.17
N LEU A 228 21.82 -22.55 10.37
CA LEU A 228 22.92 -21.60 10.56
C LEU A 228 24.25 -22.18 10.08
N LYS A 229 24.49 -23.48 10.26
CA LYS A 229 25.68 -24.15 9.73
C LYS A 229 25.70 -24.17 8.21
N GLU A 230 24.58 -24.50 7.56
CA GLU A 230 24.48 -24.44 6.10
C GLU A 230 24.59 -22.99 5.59
N TRP A 231 24.02 -22.02 6.31
CA TRP A 231 24.15 -20.60 6.04
C TRP A 231 25.61 -20.14 6.09
N SER A 232 26.37 -20.50 7.13
CA SER A 232 27.79 -20.16 7.22
C SER A 232 28.61 -20.75 6.07
N LYS A 233 28.29 -21.96 5.60
CA LYS A 233 28.96 -22.52 4.40
C LYS A 233 28.68 -21.71 3.14
N ILE A 234 27.49 -21.12 3.02
CA ILE A 234 27.13 -20.25 1.89
C ILE A 234 27.89 -18.93 1.98
N GLU A 235 27.99 -18.35 3.19
CA GLU A 235 28.80 -17.14 3.44
C GLU A 235 30.28 -17.37 3.14
N GLU A 236 30.83 -18.53 3.51
CA GLU A 236 32.25 -18.87 3.36
C GLU A 236 32.66 -19.24 1.92
N ARG A 237 31.73 -19.75 1.10
CA ARG A 237 32.08 -20.38 -0.19
C ARG A 237 32.11 -19.47 -1.41
N GLU A 238 31.83 -18.16 -1.31
CA GLU A 238 31.67 -17.25 -2.48
C GLU A 238 31.02 -18.00 -3.67
N ILE A 239 29.89 -18.69 -3.44
CA ILE A 239 29.30 -19.53 -4.47
C ILE A 239 28.91 -18.62 -5.63
N SER A 240 29.70 -18.65 -6.71
CA SER A 240 29.41 -18.00 -7.98
C SER A 240 28.32 -18.78 -8.70
N LEU A 241 27.11 -18.71 -8.16
CA LEU A 241 25.92 -18.64 -8.98
C LEU A 241 25.99 -17.28 -9.69
N ASP A 242 25.56 -17.19 -10.95
CA ASP A 242 25.39 -15.94 -11.69
C ASP A 242 24.33 -15.05 -11.00
N LEU A 243 24.66 -14.57 -9.82
CA LEU A 243 23.90 -13.65 -9.02
C LEU A 243 24.48 -12.26 -9.30
N PRO A 244 23.63 -11.25 -9.53
CA PRO A 244 24.09 -9.90 -9.80
C PRO A 244 25.06 -9.41 -8.72
N ARG A 245 26.07 -8.65 -9.13
CA ARG A 245 27.31 -8.29 -8.41
C ARG A 245 27.20 -7.77 -6.97
N HIS A 246 26.00 -7.53 -6.43
CA HIS A 246 25.81 -7.09 -5.05
C HIS A 246 24.48 -7.59 -4.49
N HIS A 247 24.51 -8.64 -3.66
CA HIS A 247 23.46 -8.90 -2.68
C HIS A 247 24.10 -9.01 -1.30
N PRO A 248 23.90 -8.06 -0.37
CA PRO A 248 24.45 -8.20 0.98
C PRO A 248 23.80 -9.41 1.66
N LEU A 249 24.65 -10.36 2.06
CA LEU A 249 24.27 -11.53 2.86
C LEU A 249 23.80 -11.05 4.25
N PRO A 250 22.65 -11.51 4.76
CA PRO A 250 22.14 -11.10 6.07
C PRO A 250 23.05 -11.51 7.24
N GLN A 251 23.25 -10.59 8.20
CA GLN A 251 24.14 -10.79 9.36
C GLN A 251 23.58 -11.76 10.42
N GLY A 252 24.42 -12.66 10.95
CA GLY A 252 24.01 -13.86 11.68
C GLY A 252 23.29 -13.71 13.04
N LYS A 253 23.56 -12.68 13.87
CA LYS A 253 23.01 -12.63 15.25
C LYS A 253 21.50 -12.38 15.34
N ARG A 254 20.92 -11.60 14.43
CA ARG A 254 19.46 -11.37 14.38
C ARG A 254 18.72 -12.48 13.63
N LEU A 255 19.40 -13.09 12.66
CA LEU A 255 18.89 -14.22 11.91
C LEU A 255 18.65 -15.42 12.82
N SER A 256 19.60 -15.74 13.71
CA SER A 256 19.48 -16.86 14.65
C SER A 256 18.23 -16.75 15.54
N ALA A 257 18.05 -15.64 16.24
CA ALA A 257 16.89 -15.45 17.13
C ALA A 257 15.54 -15.61 16.40
N SER A 258 15.47 -15.13 15.15
CA SER A 258 14.27 -15.22 14.32
C SER A 258 13.98 -16.65 13.87
N LEU A 259 15.02 -17.41 13.48
CA LEU A 259 14.90 -18.82 13.12
C LEU A 259 14.50 -19.68 14.33
N TYR A 260 15.09 -19.43 15.50
CA TYR A 260 14.69 -20.09 16.74
C TYR A 260 13.22 -19.87 17.06
N LYS A 261 12.73 -18.64 16.90
CA LYS A 261 11.33 -18.35 17.17
C LYS A 261 10.39 -19.02 16.15
N ALA A 262 10.74 -18.98 14.87
CA ALA A 262 9.97 -19.69 13.85
C ALA A 262 9.94 -21.20 14.10
N TYR A 263 11.06 -21.78 14.54
CA TYR A 263 11.16 -23.17 14.94
C TYR A 263 10.29 -23.50 16.17
N LEU A 264 10.17 -22.60 17.14
CA LEU A 264 9.29 -22.81 18.30
C LEU A 264 7.81 -22.71 17.95
N GLU A 265 7.43 -21.79 17.07
CA GLU A 265 6.04 -21.56 16.68
C GLU A 265 5.52 -22.54 15.62
N GLN A 266 6.41 -23.21 14.87
CA GLN A 266 6.08 -24.24 13.86
C GLN A 266 4.98 -23.77 12.88
N PRO A 267 5.22 -22.71 12.09
CA PRO A 267 4.18 -22.06 11.28
C PRO A 267 3.59 -23.00 10.24
N ALA A 268 2.26 -23.06 10.13
CA ALA A 268 1.53 -23.94 9.21
C ALA A 268 1.78 -23.61 7.73
N GLY A 269 1.94 -22.33 7.41
CA GLY A 269 2.20 -21.83 6.06
C GLY A 269 3.01 -20.53 6.06
N PHE A 270 3.18 -19.96 4.86
CA PHE A 270 4.04 -18.79 4.68
C PHE A 270 3.42 -17.52 5.29
N ARG A 271 2.09 -17.43 5.29
CA ARG A 271 1.35 -16.36 5.99
C ARG A 271 1.68 -16.35 7.48
N GLU A 272 1.58 -17.49 8.15
CA GLU A 272 1.87 -17.63 9.58
C GLU A 272 3.34 -17.28 9.85
N LEU A 273 4.26 -17.79 9.02
CA LEU A 273 5.69 -17.47 9.12
C LEU A 273 5.96 -15.96 9.10
N LEU A 274 5.28 -15.19 8.23
CA LEU A 274 5.44 -13.73 8.16
C LEU A 274 4.92 -13.01 9.41
N THR A 275 3.91 -13.55 10.08
CA THR A 275 3.31 -12.95 11.28
C THR A 275 4.17 -13.11 12.54
N ILE A 276 5.12 -14.06 12.53
CA ILE A 276 6.03 -14.31 13.66
C ILE A 276 6.85 -13.05 13.99
N PRO A 277 6.76 -12.49 15.20
CA PRO A 277 7.49 -11.29 15.54
C PRO A 277 9.01 -11.55 15.56
N GLY A 278 9.76 -10.86 14.70
CA GLY A 278 11.20 -11.08 14.50
C GLY A 278 11.51 -11.60 13.10
N VAL A 279 10.60 -12.35 12.47
CA VAL A 279 10.73 -12.75 11.07
C VAL A 279 10.59 -11.51 10.18
N GLY A 280 11.70 -11.10 9.58
CA GLY A 280 11.78 -9.92 8.72
C GLY A 280 12.46 -10.24 7.39
N PRO A 281 12.81 -9.20 6.61
CA PRO A 281 13.36 -9.37 5.26
C PRO A 281 14.63 -10.25 5.24
N GLN A 282 15.50 -10.09 6.24
CA GLN A 282 16.72 -10.88 6.36
C GLN A 282 16.43 -12.37 6.56
N THR A 283 15.48 -12.72 7.43
CA THR A 283 15.07 -14.10 7.69
C THR A 283 14.44 -14.75 6.47
N ILE A 284 13.51 -14.05 5.81
CA ILE A 284 12.85 -14.55 4.59
C ILE A 284 13.85 -14.75 3.46
N ARG A 285 14.82 -13.83 3.29
CA ARG A 285 15.88 -13.98 2.29
C ARG A 285 16.75 -15.21 2.54
N ALA A 286 17.12 -15.44 3.79
CA ALA A 286 17.93 -16.59 4.17
C ALA A 286 17.19 -17.91 3.92
N LEU A 287 15.93 -18.01 4.37
CA LEU A 287 15.08 -19.18 4.14
C LEU A 287 14.84 -19.42 2.65
N SER A 288 14.61 -18.36 1.87
CA SER A 288 14.39 -18.45 0.43
C SER A 288 15.62 -18.97 -0.31
N LEU A 289 16.82 -18.48 0.04
CA LEU A 289 18.08 -18.97 -0.54
C LEU A 289 18.33 -20.44 -0.18
N LEU A 290 18.10 -20.81 1.08
CA LEU A 290 18.23 -22.19 1.52
C LEU A 290 17.20 -23.10 0.84
N ALA A 291 15.99 -22.62 0.58
CA ALA A 291 14.97 -23.38 -0.15
C ALA A 291 15.36 -23.62 -1.61
N GLU A 292 15.91 -22.60 -2.28
CA GLU A 292 16.46 -22.72 -3.63
C GLU A 292 17.59 -23.77 -3.69
N LEU A 293 18.51 -23.74 -2.71
CA LEU A 293 19.65 -24.67 -2.67
C LEU A 293 19.26 -26.10 -2.25
N SER A 294 18.34 -26.25 -1.31
CA SER A 294 17.99 -27.56 -0.72
C SER A 294 16.94 -28.29 -1.54
N PHE A 295 16.03 -27.56 -2.16
CA PHE A 295 14.86 -28.12 -2.86
C PHE A 295 14.81 -27.78 -4.35
N GLY A 296 15.77 -26.99 -4.88
CA GLY A 296 15.74 -26.57 -6.27
C GLY A 296 14.56 -25.66 -6.59
N ALA A 297 14.01 -24.96 -5.58
CA ALA A 297 12.83 -24.12 -5.69
C ALA A 297 13.25 -22.63 -5.76
N PRO A 298 13.55 -22.06 -6.94
CA PRO A 298 13.98 -20.66 -7.03
C PRO A 298 12.81 -19.70 -6.73
N PRO A 299 13.07 -18.56 -6.06
CA PRO A 299 12.06 -17.53 -5.91
C PRO A 299 11.94 -16.69 -7.19
N SER A 300 10.78 -16.06 -7.40
CA SER A 300 10.60 -15.09 -8.46
C SER A 300 11.54 -13.91 -8.31
N ARG A 301 12.10 -13.50 -9.45
CA ARG A 301 12.91 -12.29 -9.62
C ARG A 301 12.14 -11.14 -10.29
N ARG A 302 10.85 -11.35 -10.58
CA ARG A 302 9.98 -10.40 -11.29
C ARG A 302 9.61 -9.21 -10.41
N ASP A 303 9.80 -8.01 -10.93
CA ASP A 303 9.31 -6.78 -10.30
C ASP A 303 7.78 -6.66 -10.42
N PRO A 304 7.02 -6.53 -9.31
CA PRO A 304 5.57 -6.45 -9.35
C PRO A 304 5.02 -5.08 -9.77
N ALA A 305 5.86 -4.07 -10.04
CA ALA A 305 5.39 -2.75 -10.45
C ALA A 305 4.62 -2.79 -11.79
N ARG A 306 3.28 -2.71 -11.72
CA ARG A 306 2.37 -2.74 -12.87
C ARG A 306 2.02 -1.34 -13.38
N TYR A 307 2.02 -0.35 -12.49
CA TYR A 307 1.57 1.01 -12.78
C TYR A 307 2.71 2.02 -12.69
N SER A 308 2.69 3.04 -13.56
CA SER A 308 3.44 4.28 -13.36
C SER A 308 2.62 5.29 -12.60
N PHE A 309 3.27 6.21 -11.89
CA PHE A 309 2.57 7.26 -11.14
C PHE A 309 2.02 8.36 -12.01
N ALA A 310 2.58 8.54 -13.21
CA ALA A 310 1.94 9.32 -14.25
C ALA A 310 0.75 8.55 -14.78
N HIS A 311 -0.33 9.28 -15.07
CA HIS A 311 -1.47 8.80 -15.84
C HIS A 311 -1.10 8.40 -17.26
N GLY A 312 0.10 7.96 -17.60
CA GLY A 312 0.63 8.08 -18.96
C GLY A 312 1.07 9.51 -19.26
N GLY A 313 2.07 9.68 -20.12
CA GLY A 313 2.49 11.01 -20.56
C GLY A 313 1.41 11.65 -21.45
N LYS A 314 1.34 12.99 -21.44
CA LYS A 314 0.58 13.76 -22.47
C LYS A 314 0.93 13.33 -23.91
N ASP A 315 2.12 12.76 -24.06
CA ASP A 315 2.74 12.32 -25.32
C ASP A 315 2.62 10.80 -25.57
N GLY A 316 1.84 10.04 -24.79
CA GLY A 316 1.47 8.66 -25.17
C GLY A 316 2.28 7.50 -24.58
N HIS A 317 3.20 7.72 -23.62
CA HIS A 317 4.10 6.67 -23.10
C HIS A 317 4.18 6.62 -21.56
N PRO A 318 4.31 5.43 -20.91
CA PRO A 318 4.41 4.07 -21.50
C PRO A 318 3.09 3.56 -22.09
N TYR A 319 1.99 4.18 -21.70
CA TYR A 319 0.70 4.15 -22.37
C TYR A 319 0.19 5.59 -22.42
N PRO A 320 -0.66 5.94 -23.42
CA PRO A 320 -1.36 7.20 -23.39
C PRO A 320 -2.18 7.31 -22.12
N VAL A 321 -2.47 8.55 -21.74
CA VAL A 321 -3.40 8.76 -20.65
C VAL A 321 -4.66 7.96 -20.90
N ASN A 322 -5.04 7.11 -19.94
CA ASN A 322 -6.36 6.51 -19.93
C ASN A 322 -7.32 7.67 -19.67
N LYS A 323 -7.66 8.36 -20.76
CA LYS A 323 -8.45 9.58 -20.75
C LYS A 323 -9.81 9.31 -20.15
N GLU A 324 -10.35 8.10 -20.33
CA GLU A 324 -11.65 7.73 -19.78
C GLU A 324 -11.61 7.67 -18.26
N THR A 325 -10.72 6.87 -17.66
CA THR A 325 -10.58 6.80 -16.19
C THR A 325 -10.11 8.12 -15.59
N TYR A 326 -9.21 8.85 -16.27
CA TYR A 326 -8.76 10.16 -15.83
C TYR A 326 -9.87 11.22 -15.90
N SER A 327 -10.67 11.24 -16.98
CA SER A 327 -11.83 12.12 -17.12
C SER A 327 -12.94 11.75 -16.16
N GLN A 328 -13.21 10.47 -15.91
CA GLN A 328 -14.15 10.04 -14.87
C GLN A 328 -13.69 10.54 -13.49
N SER A 329 -12.40 10.40 -13.18
CA SER A 329 -11.83 10.92 -11.92
C SER A 329 -11.93 12.44 -11.82
N ILE A 330 -11.60 13.17 -12.90
CA ILE A 330 -11.72 14.64 -12.94
C ILE A 330 -13.17 15.08 -12.82
N ASN A 331 -14.08 14.51 -13.61
CA ASN A 331 -15.51 14.87 -13.59
C ASN A 331 -16.07 14.64 -12.21
N PHE A 332 -15.75 13.51 -11.58
CA PHE A 332 -16.14 13.24 -10.21
C PHE A 332 -15.58 14.29 -9.24
N LEU A 333 -14.28 14.61 -9.32
CA LEU A 333 -13.66 15.63 -8.46
C LEU A 333 -14.24 17.02 -8.70
N GLN A 334 -14.61 17.35 -9.94
CA GLN A 334 -15.29 18.58 -10.31
C GLN A 334 -16.71 18.62 -9.73
N GLU A 335 -17.49 17.55 -9.85
CA GLU A 335 -18.80 17.43 -9.21
C GLU A 335 -18.70 17.54 -7.69
N ALA A 336 -17.70 16.91 -7.09
CA ALA A 336 -17.44 17.00 -5.66
C ALA A 336 -17.09 18.43 -5.24
N VAL A 337 -16.24 19.13 -6.00
CA VAL A 337 -15.93 20.55 -5.78
C VAL A 337 -17.16 21.44 -5.98
N LEU A 338 -18.00 21.15 -6.98
CA LEU A 338 -19.24 21.89 -7.22
C LEU A 338 -20.20 21.71 -6.04
N ARG A 339 -20.41 20.48 -5.57
CA ARG A 339 -21.22 20.18 -4.39
C ARG A 339 -20.66 20.81 -3.13
N ALA A 340 -19.34 20.79 -2.96
CA ALA A 340 -18.63 21.45 -1.85
C ALA A 340 -18.81 22.98 -1.85
N ARG A 341 -18.90 23.61 -3.02
CA ARG A 341 -19.17 25.06 -3.15
C ARG A 341 -20.63 25.41 -2.94
N ILE A 342 -21.55 24.47 -3.19
CA ILE A 342 -22.98 24.62 -2.91
C ILE A 342 -23.20 24.31 -1.43
N GLY A 343 -22.84 25.27 -0.57
CA GLY A 343 -23.24 25.27 0.84
C GLY A 343 -24.76 25.24 0.99
N GLU A 344 -25.24 24.78 2.15
CA GLU A 344 -26.61 24.37 2.54
C GLU A 344 -27.83 25.21 2.11
N LEU A 345 -27.70 26.34 1.42
CA LEU A 345 -28.83 27.21 1.06
C LEU A 345 -29.47 26.93 -0.31
N ASP A 346 -28.86 26.10 -1.17
CA ASP A 346 -29.33 25.97 -2.56
C ASP A 346 -29.69 24.55 -3.04
N LYS A 347 -29.77 23.55 -2.15
CA LYS A 347 -30.29 22.22 -2.54
C LYS A 347 -31.72 22.33 -3.10
N MET A 348 -32.57 23.19 -2.53
CA MET A 348 -33.94 23.42 -3.02
C MET A 348 -34.02 24.33 -4.26
N ASN A 349 -33.15 25.32 -4.42
CA ASN A 349 -33.20 26.24 -5.58
C ASN A 349 -32.64 25.61 -6.85
N VAL A 350 -31.63 24.74 -6.73
CA VAL A 350 -31.10 23.98 -7.88
C VAL A 350 -32.13 22.97 -8.38
N LEU A 351 -32.82 22.26 -7.47
CA LEU A 351 -33.93 21.37 -7.84
C LEU A 351 -35.13 22.15 -8.42
N LYS A 352 -35.46 23.33 -7.87
CA LYS A 352 -36.52 24.20 -8.42
C LYS A 352 -36.18 24.76 -9.81
N ARG A 353 -34.92 25.09 -10.09
CA ARG A 353 -34.47 25.52 -11.43
C ARG A 353 -34.50 24.39 -12.46
N LEU A 354 -34.19 23.16 -12.04
CA LEU A 354 -34.35 21.97 -12.88
C LEU A 354 -35.81 21.65 -13.19
N ALA A 355 -36.71 21.77 -12.21
CA ALA A 355 -38.15 21.58 -12.41
C ALA A 355 -38.77 22.68 -13.29
N ALA A 356 -38.31 23.94 -13.17
CA ALA A 356 -38.77 25.04 -14.01
C ALA A 356 -38.32 24.91 -15.48
N LEU A 357 -37.15 24.27 -15.74
CA LEU A 357 -36.67 23.98 -17.09
C LEU A 357 -37.43 22.83 -17.77
N GLN A 358 -38.03 21.90 -17.01
CA GLN A 358 -38.94 20.88 -17.55
C GLN A 358 -40.32 21.43 -17.89
N ASN A 359 -40.82 22.43 -17.14
CA ASN A 359 -42.13 23.04 -17.41
C ASN A 359 -42.13 24.08 -18.54
N ASN A 360 -40.97 24.50 -19.05
CA ASN A 360 -40.83 25.36 -20.24
C ASN A 360 -40.60 24.57 -21.54
N ARG A 361 -40.87 23.26 -21.54
CA ARG A 361 -40.82 22.39 -22.72
C ARG A 361 -42.16 21.67 -22.98
N ASN A 362 -43.28 22.34 -22.71
CA ASN A 362 -44.55 22.04 -23.35
C ASN A 362 -44.84 23.10 -24.41
#